data_AF-A0A351SEY8-F1
#
_entry.id   AF-A0A351SEY8-F1
#
_cell.length_a   1.000
_cell.length_b   1.000
_cell.length_c   1.000
_cell.angle_alpha   90.00
_cell.angle_beta   90.00
_cell.angle_gamma   90.00
#
_symmetry.space_group_name_H-M   'P 1'
#
loop_
_entity.id
_entity.type
_entity.pdbx_description
1 polymer ?
#
loop_
_entity_poly.entity_id
_entity_poly.type
_entity_poly.pdbx_seq_one_letter_code
_entity_poly.pdbx_strand_id
1 'polypeptide(L)'
;MDTPLINVVYLDAPLSSYNLLRAIGRTNRVYEHYKPYGLLIDYYGVTQRADRGLGAFANLPECKAIERTVPRRQKLQETYENLLPWLKQFDRTGLNQAEIGTAFDGALDQLDLESQWQPLVHATKQFVSAYEALIPDPTVLPYSGDLKWLLCFLTYGEKKRNENEVINFLRDCSPRTYQLLARYVEIVD
;
A
#
# COMPACT_ATOMS: atom_id res chain seq x y z
N MET A 1 -10.37 20.67 -19.27
CA MET A 1 -11.16 19.46 -18.97
C MET A 1 -10.87 18.99 -17.57
N ASP A 2 -11.88 18.39 -16.95
CA ASP A 2 -11.86 17.83 -15.61
C ASP A 2 -11.73 16.31 -15.76
N THR A 3 -10.61 15.74 -15.32
CA THR A 3 -10.28 14.34 -15.58
C THR A 3 -10.16 13.61 -14.24
N PRO A 4 -11.22 12.91 -13.79
CA PRO A 4 -11.25 12.28 -12.46
C PRO A 4 -10.18 11.19 -12.29
N LEU A 5 -9.69 10.61 -13.39
CA LEU A 5 -8.62 9.61 -13.40
C LEU A 5 -7.24 10.18 -13.02
N ILE A 6 -7.04 11.50 -13.02
CA ILE A 6 -5.74 12.10 -12.69
C ILE A 6 -5.43 11.81 -11.22
N ASN A 7 -4.46 10.92 -10.99
CA ASN A 7 -3.94 10.60 -9.66
C ASN A 7 -2.62 11.33 -9.38
N VAL A 8 -1.74 11.47 -10.38
CA VAL A 8 -0.39 12.03 -10.19
C VAL A 8 -0.25 13.38 -10.90
N VAL A 9 0.31 14.39 -10.22
CA VAL A 9 0.75 15.66 -10.83
C VAL A 9 2.21 15.91 -10.47
N TYR A 10 3.00 16.27 -11.48
CA TYR A 10 4.39 16.68 -11.34
C TYR A 10 4.47 18.21 -11.31
N LEU A 11 5.23 18.76 -10.36
CA LEU A 11 5.55 20.18 -10.28
C LEU A 11 6.98 20.39 -10.76
N ASP A 12 7.11 20.97 -11.95
CA ASP A 12 8.36 21.31 -12.61
C ASP A 12 8.70 22.81 -12.52
N ALA A 13 7.72 23.64 -12.14
CA ALA A 13 7.83 25.08 -12.04
C ALA A 13 7.34 25.60 -10.67
N PRO A 14 7.79 26.79 -10.22
CA PRO A 14 7.22 27.44 -9.05
C PRO A 14 5.73 27.74 -9.26
N LEU A 15 4.89 27.29 -8.33
CA LEU A 15 3.46 27.59 -8.34
C LEU A 15 3.09 28.52 -7.20
N SER A 16 2.13 29.42 -7.46
CA SER A 16 1.47 30.19 -6.40
C SER A 16 0.59 29.29 -5.53
N SER A 17 0.27 29.73 -4.31
CA SER A 17 -0.60 28.98 -3.39
C SER A 17 -1.95 28.58 -4.01
N TYR A 18 -2.55 29.47 -4.80
CA TYR A 18 -3.81 29.19 -5.51
C TYR A 18 -3.66 28.11 -6.59
N ASN A 19 -2.60 28.19 -7.40
CA ASN A 19 -2.33 27.20 -8.44
C ASN A 19 -1.99 25.83 -7.84
N LEU A 20 -1.31 25.82 -6.70
CA LEU A 20 -1.02 24.61 -5.93
C LEU A 20 -2.30 23.95 -5.40
N LEU A 21 -3.20 24.71 -4.78
CA LEU A 21 -4.50 24.18 -4.33
C LEU A 21 -5.32 23.63 -5.49
N ARG A 22 -5.31 24.29 -6.64
CA ARG A 22 -5.98 23.81 -7.85
C ARG A 22 -5.36 22.51 -8.38
N ALA A 23 -4.04 22.36 -8.27
CA ALA A 23 -3.35 21.11 -8.61
C ALA A 23 -3.76 19.98 -7.65
N ILE A 24 -3.78 20.24 -6.34
CA ILE A 24 -4.23 19.29 -5.31
C ILE A 24 -5.69 18.87 -5.54
N GLY A 25 -6.58 19.83 -5.81
CA GLY A 25 -8.00 19.56 -6.09
C GLY A 25 -8.23 18.79 -7.39
N ARG A 26 -7.29 18.84 -8.34
CA ARG A 26 -7.33 18.00 -9.55
C ARG A 26 -6.91 16.56 -9.27
N THR A 27 -5.91 16.34 -8.42
CA THR A 27 -5.44 14.99 -8.09
C THR A 27 -6.33 14.27 -7.08
N ASN A 28 -6.93 14.98 -6.12
CA ASN A 28 -7.76 14.39 -5.05
C ASN A 28 -9.25 14.20 -5.41
N ARG A 29 -9.60 14.23 -6.71
CA ARG A 29 -10.94 13.84 -7.17
C ARG A 29 -11.21 12.38 -6.85
N VAL A 30 -12.30 12.10 -6.12
CA VAL A 30 -12.73 10.73 -5.80
C VAL A 30 -13.02 9.97 -7.09
N TYR A 31 -12.43 8.79 -7.25
CA TYR A 31 -12.66 7.92 -8.39
C TYR A 31 -12.58 6.46 -7.93
N GLU A 32 -13.75 5.86 -7.73
CA GLU A 32 -13.92 4.46 -7.28
C GLU A 32 -13.11 4.13 -6.00
N HIS A 33 -13.06 2.86 -5.61
CA HIS A 33 -12.42 2.44 -4.34
C HIS A 33 -10.88 2.40 -4.43
N TYR A 34 -10.32 2.40 -5.63
CA TYR A 34 -8.89 2.21 -5.89
C TYR A 34 -8.11 3.53 -6.07
N LYS A 35 -8.74 4.70 -5.86
CA LYS A 35 -8.05 6.01 -5.79
C LYS A 35 -8.22 6.67 -4.42
N PRO A 36 -7.56 6.14 -3.37
CA PRO A 36 -7.68 6.67 -2.01
C PRO A 36 -7.00 8.03 -1.80
N TYR A 37 -6.04 8.40 -2.65
CA TYR A 37 -5.30 9.67 -2.59
C TYR A 37 -4.80 10.10 -3.97
N GLY A 38 -4.45 11.39 -4.08
CA GLY A 38 -3.65 11.93 -5.19
C GLY A 38 -2.18 12.12 -4.79
N LEU A 39 -1.28 11.94 -5.76
CA LEU A 39 0.16 12.08 -5.58
C LEU A 39 0.67 13.38 -6.22
N LEU A 40 1.45 14.14 -5.47
CA LEU A 40 2.11 15.35 -5.93
C LEU A 40 3.63 15.11 -5.91
N ILE A 41 4.30 15.25 -7.05
CA ILE A 41 5.75 15.06 -7.17
C ILE A 41 6.39 16.42 -7.40
N ASP A 42 7.08 16.94 -6.39
CA ASP A 42 7.64 18.29 -6.38
C ASP A 42 9.15 18.28 -6.65
N TYR A 43 9.56 18.75 -7.83
CA TYR A 43 10.98 18.87 -8.19
C TYR A 43 11.59 20.23 -7.87
N TYR A 44 10.77 21.23 -7.53
CA TYR A 44 11.20 22.63 -7.38
C TYR A 44 11.21 23.10 -5.90
N GLY A 45 10.72 22.26 -4.99
CA GLY A 45 10.59 22.58 -3.56
C GLY A 45 9.44 23.56 -3.28
N VAL A 46 8.40 23.56 -4.11
CA VAL A 46 7.19 24.37 -3.93
C VAL A 46 6.50 24.00 -2.62
N THR A 47 6.40 22.72 -2.29
CA THR A 47 5.74 22.20 -1.09
C THR A 47 6.41 22.68 0.20
N GLN A 48 7.75 22.74 0.24
CA GLN A 48 8.51 23.26 1.40
C GLN A 48 8.28 24.77 1.60
N ARG A 49 8.17 25.53 0.52
CA ARG A 49 7.86 26.96 0.56
C ARG A 49 6.38 27.22 0.87
N ALA A 50 5.53 26.31 0.44
CA ALA A 50 4.09 26.40 0.58
C ALA A 50 3.59 26.07 2.00
N ASP A 51 4.38 25.45 2.88
CA ASP A 51 3.98 25.22 4.30
C ASP A 51 3.46 26.50 4.98
N ARG A 52 4.05 27.66 4.68
CA ARG A 52 3.58 28.96 5.23
C ARG A 52 2.23 29.42 4.68
N GLY A 53 1.90 29.05 3.44
CA GLY A 53 0.64 29.42 2.76
C GLY A 53 -0.45 28.36 2.92
N LEU A 54 -0.08 27.08 2.94
CA LEU A 54 -0.95 25.92 3.13
C LEU A 54 -1.33 25.72 4.60
N GLY A 55 -0.50 26.17 5.55
CA GLY A 55 -0.88 26.18 6.97
C GLY A 55 -2.17 26.96 7.25
N ALA A 56 -2.50 27.97 6.45
CA ALA A 56 -3.77 28.68 6.52
C ALA A 56 -4.97 27.81 6.08
N PHE A 57 -4.74 26.81 5.22
CA PHE A 57 -5.75 25.88 4.71
C PHE A 57 -5.75 24.53 5.46
N ALA A 58 -4.72 24.24 6.26
CA ALA A 58 -4.60 23.01 7.04
C ALA A 58 -5.72 22.84 8.09
N ASN A 59 -6.36 23.95 8.49
CA ASN A 59 -7.51 23.94 9.42
C ASN A 59 -8.86 23.76 8.71
N LEU A 60 -8.89 23.68 7.37
CA LEU A 60 -10.13 23.42 6.65
C LEU A 60 -10.46 21.93 6.75
N PRO A 61 -11.70 21.56 7.13
CA PRO A 61 -12.10 20.16 7.31
C PRO A 61 -11.98 19.33 6.02
N GLU A 62 -11.98 19.99 4.86
CA GLU A 62 -11.85 19.39 3.53
C GLU A 62 -10.38 19.09 3.15
N CYS A 63 -9.42 19.74 3.81
CA CYS A 63 -8.00 19.55 3.57
C CYS A 63 -7.45 18.49 4.54
N LYS A 64 -7.71 17.19 4.25
CA LYS A 64 -6.94 16.11 4.89
C LYS A 64 -5.44 16.38 4.69
N ALA A 65 -4.67 16.22 5.77
CA ALA A 65 -3.28 16.66 5.86
C ALA A 65 -2.45 16.27 4.62
N ILE A 66 -1.72 17.24 4.07
CA ILE A 66 -0.70 16.98 3.05
C ILE A 66 0.44 16.23 3.75
N GLU A 67 0.46 14.91 3.59
CA GLU A 67 1.51 14.08 4.18
C GLU A 67 2.74 14.02 3.29
N ARG A 68 3.90 14.29 3.89
CA ARG A 68 5.20 14.17 3.22
C ARG A 68 5.62 12.70 3.10
N THR A 69 6.48 12.42 2.14
CA THR A 69 7.04 11.08 1.89
C THR A 69 7.88 10.55 3.05
N VAL A 70 8.58 11.41 3.80
CA VAL A 70 9.46 10.99 4.90
C VAL A 70 8.69 10.27 6.02
N PRO A 71 7.60 10.84 6.59
CA PRO A 71 6.72 10.13 7.53
C PRO A 71 6.17 8.81 6.96
N ARG A 72 5.90 8.75 5.66
CA ARG A 72 5.36 7.54 5.02
C ARG A 72 6.36 6.38 4.97
N ARG A 73 7.65 6.67 4.73
CA ARG A 73 8.71 5.64 4.78
C ARG A 73 8.88 5.06 6.17
N GLN A 74 8.85 5.91 7.20
CA GLN A 74 8.85 5.46 8.59
C GLN A 74 7.62 4.60 8.87
N LYS A 75 6.45 5.01 8.38
CA LYS A 75 5.22 4.23 8.57
C LYS A 75 5.28 2.85 7.91
N LEU A 76 5.83 2.77 6.70
CA LEU A 76 6.08 1.48 6.04
C LEU A 76 6.99 0.60 6.89
N GLN A 77 8.09 1.14 7.41
CA GLN A 77 9.01 0.40 8.25
C GLN A 77 8.34 -0.08 9.54
N GLU A 78 7.61 0.77 10.26
CA GLU A 78 6.87 0.40 11.47
C GLU A 78 5.85 -0.72 11.20
N THR A 79 5.06 -0.58 10.13
CA THR A 79 4.05 -1.61 9.78
C THR A 79 4.69 -2.92 9.39
N TYR A 80 5.86 -2.89 8.73
CA TYR A 80 6.64 -4.08 8.45
C TYR A 80 7.25 -4.70 9.71
N GLU A 81 7.77 -3.89 10.63
CA GLU A 81 8.33 -4.37 11.91
C GLU A 81 7.29 -5.09 12.75
N ASN A 82 6.04 -4.62 12.74
CA ASN A 82 4.92 -5.32 13.38
C ASN A 82 4.63 -6.70 12.77
N LEU A 83 5.00 -6.92 11.50
CA LEU A 83 4.83 -8.19 10.81
C LEU A 83 6.00 -9.16 11.00
N LEU A 84 7.17 -8.66 11.39
CA LEU A 84 8.39 -9.48 11.58
C LEU A 84 8.22 -10.68 12.53
N PRO A 85 7.48 -10.60 13.65
CA PRO A 85 7.29 -11.75 14.52
C PRO A 85 6.64 -12.93 13.79
N TRP A 86 5.60 -12.68 12.99
CA TRP A 86 4.94 -13.70 12.18
C TRP A 86 5.83 -14.16 11.02
N LEU A 87 6.46 -13.23 10.30
CA LEU A 87 7.34 -13.56 9.16
C LEU A 87 8.57 -14.39 9.57
N LYS A 88 9.06 -14.25 10.81
CA LYS A 88 10.16 -15.06 11.34
C LYS A 88 9.72 -16.46 11.76
N GLN A 89 8.45 -16.63 12.10
CA GLN A 89 7.87 -17.92 12.48
C GLN A 89 7.66 -18.79 11.24
N PHE A 90 7.19 -18.20 10.14
CA PHE A 90 6.91 -18.94 8.92
C PHE A 90 8.16 -19.35 8.15
N ASP A 91 8.20 -20.60 7.71
CA ASP A 91 9.15 -21.01 6.68
C ASP A 91 8.72 -20.42 5.34
N ARG A 92 9.52 -19.46 4.86
CA ARG A 92 9.31 -18.75 3.60
C ARG A 92 10.19 -19.29 2.47
N THR A 93 10.91 -20.39 2.71
CA THR A 93 11.67 -21.08 1.68
C THR A 93 10.72 -21.99 0.89
N GLY A 94 10.74 -21.93 -0.45
CA GLY A 94 9.86 -22.75 -1.30
C GLY A 94 8.70 -21.99 -1.98
N LEU A 95 8.99 -20.87 -2.64
CA LEU A 95 8.05 -20.17 -3.53
C LEU A 95 7.85 -20.85 -4.91
N ASN A 96 8.16 -22.14 -5.03
CA ASN A 96 7.95 -22.90 -6.27
C ASN A 96 6.55 -23.54 -6.26
N GLN A 97 5.85 -23.48 -7.40
CA GLN A 97 4.44 -23.86 -7.57
C GLN A 97 4.04 -25.23 -6.99
N ALA A 98 4.97 -26.19 -6.90
CA ALA A 98 4.71 -27.53 -6.36
C ALA A 98 4.71 -27.63 -4.82
N GLU A 99 5.39 -26.73 -4.11
CA GLU A 99 5.64 -26.84 -2.65
C GLU A 99 4.97 -25.72 -1.84
N ILE A 100 4.43 -24.68 -2.50
CA ILE A 100 3.76 -23.55 -1.85
C ILE A 100 2.59 -24.00 -0.98
N GLY A 101 1.80 -24.96 -1.44
CA GLY A 101 0.66 -25.48 -0.68
C GLY A 101 1.09 -26.08 0.66
N THR A 102 2.11 -26.93 0.64
CA THR A 102 2.67 -27.55 1.85
C THR A 102 3.34 -26.54 2.78
N ALA A 103 4.01 -25.52 2.22
CA ALA A 103 4.60 -24.44 3.02
C ALA A 103 3.52 -23.60 3.71
N PHE A 104 2.43 -23.26 3.01
CA PHE A 104 1.30 -22.55 3.60
C PHE A 104 0.54 -23.38 4.62
N ASP A 105 0.35 -24.67 4.37
CA ASP A 105 -0.24 -25.58 5.35
C ASP A 105 0.60 -25.63 6.63
N GLY A 106 1.93 -25.80 6.51
CA GLY A 106 2.84 -25.78 7.65
C GLY A 106 2.84 -24.44 8.40
N ALA A 107 2.71 -23.31 7.70
CA ALA A 107 2.58 -21.99 8.32
C ALA A 107 1.23 -21.79 9.04
N LEU A 108 0.14 -22.34 8.49
CA LEU A 108 -1.17 -22.33 9.14
C LEU A 108 -1.19 -23.18 10.42
N ASP A 109 -0.53 -24.35 10.41
CA ASP A 109 -0.45 -25.25 11.57
C ASP A 109 0.32 -24.63 12.76
N GLN A 110 1.21 -23.68 12.48
CA GLN A 110 1.96 -22.93 13.51
C GLN A 110 1.17 -21.75 14.09
N LEU A 111 0.06 -21.37 13.46
CA LEU A 111 -0.75 -20.22 13.85
C LEU A 111 -1.94 -20.68 14.70
N ASP A 112 -2.19 -19.99 15.81
CA ASP A 112 -3.49 -20.09 16.47
C ASP A 112 -4.53 -19.32 15.64
N LEU A 113 -5.22 -20.04 14.75
CA LEU A 113 -6.16 -19.46 13.79
C LEU A 113 -7.32 -18.68 14.43
N GLU A 114 -7.69 -18.98 15.66
CA GLU A 114 -8.80 -18.32 16.34
C GLU A 114 -8.36 -16.98 16.93
N SER A 115 -7.18 -16.93 17.55
CA SER A 115 -6.64 -15.72 18.17
C SER A 115 -5.86 -14.81 17.20
N GLN A 116 -5.06 -15.40 16.32
CA GLN A 116 -4.00 -14.67 15.59
C GLN A 116 -4.38 -14.28 14.16
N TRP A 117 -5.41 -14.89 13.58
CA TRP A 117 -5.78 -14.65 12.18
C TRP A 117 -6.24 -13.22 11.90
N GLN A 118 -7.23 -12.73 12.65
CA GLN A 118 -7.75 -11.37 12.47
C GLN A 118 -6.68 -10.30 12.75
N PRO A 119 -5.84 -10.41 13.80
CA PRO A 119 -4.67 -9.55 13.98
C PRO A 119 -3.71 -9.55 12.78
N LEU A 120 -3.40 -10.73 12.23
CA LEU A 120 -2.51 -10.85 11.06
C LEU A 120 -3.11 -10.19 9.82
N VAL A 121 -4.39 -10.42 9.54
CA VAL A 121 -5.11 -9.77 8.42
C VAL A 121 -5.09 -8.25 8.60
N HIS A 122 -5.35 -7.75 9.80
CA HIS A 122 -5.35 -6.32 10.09
C HIS A 122 -3.95 -5.71 9.88
N ALA A 123 -2.91 -6.32 10.44
CA ALA A 123 -1.53 -5.87 10.29
C ALA A 123 -1.10 -5.87 8.81
N THR A 124 -1.49 -6.90 8.05
CA THR A 124 -1.20 -6.99 6.62
C THR A 124 -1.91 -5.89 5.84
N LYS A 125 -3.18 -5.58 6.14
CA LYS A 125 -3.90 -4.46 5.51
C LYS A 125 -3.26 -3.11 5.78
N GLN A 126 -2.78 -2.87 7.01
CA GLN A 126 -2.05 -1.65 7.34
C GLN A 126 -0.73 -1.54 6.54
N PHE A 127 0.00 -2.65 6.43
CA PHE A 127 1.22 -2.72 5.66
C PHE A 127 1.00 -2.52 4.15
N VAL A 128 -0.03 -3.15 3.57
CA VAL A 128 -0.45 -2.93 2.18
C VAL A 128 -0.73 -1.44 1.99
N SER A 129 -1.58 -0.83 2.83
CA SER A 129 -1.92 0.59 2.72
C SER A 129 -0.69 1.50 2.77
N ALA A 130 0.26 1.24 3.69
CA ALA A 130 1.51 1.99 3.79
C ALA A 130 2.42 1.78 2.56
N TYR A 131 2.45 0.57 2.02
CA TYR A 131 3.19 0.21 0.81
C TYR A 131 2.62 0.95 -0.41
N GLU A 132 1.30 0.90 -0.63
CA GLU A 132 0.64 1.57 -1.74
C GLU A 132 0.89 3.08 -1.70
N ALA A 133 0.78 3.67 -0.50
CA ALA A 133 0.97 5.11 -0.27
C ALA A 133 2.36 5.64 -0.69
N LEU A 134 3.34 4.75 -0.85
CA LEU A 134 4.70 5.07 -1.28
C LEU A 134 4.95 4.79 -2.77
N ILE A 135 4.17 3.95 -3.45
CA ILE A 135 4.34 3.68 -4.88
C ILE A 135 4.23 5.01 -5.68
N PRO A 136 5.23 5.40 -6.49
CA PRO A 136 6.27 4.58 -7.14
C PRO A 136 7.69 4.65 -6.52
N ASP A 137 7.84 5.04 -5.25
CA ASP A 137 9.14 5.16 -4.57
C ASP A 137 9.90 3.81 -4.55
N PRO A 138 11.16 3.73 -5.01
CA PRO A 138 11.94 2.49 -5.07
C PRO A 138 12.25 1.88 -3.69
N THR A 139 12.09 2.64 -2.60
CA THR A 139 12.27 2.14 -1.23
C THR A 139 11.31 1.01 -0.86
N VAL A 140 10.23 0.80 -1.62
CA VAL A 140 9.27 -0.29 -1.40
C VAL A 140 9.77 -1.64 -1.93
N LEU A 141 10.71 -1.64 -2.88
CA LEU A 141 11.17 -2.85 -3.59
C LEU A 141 11.68 -3.97 -2.66
N PRO A 142 12.47 -3.69 -1.59
CA PRO A 142 12.93 -4.73 -0.67
C PRO A 142 11.80 -5.52 0.00
N TYR A 143 10.61 -4.93 0.13
CA TYR A 143 9.47 -5.53 0.81
C TYR A 143 8.52 -6.29 -0.12
N SER A 144 8.73 -6.21 -1.44
CA SER A 144 7.81 -6.77 -2.44
C SER A 144 7.61 -8.28 -2.35
N GLY A 145 8.69 -9.02 -2.04
CA GLY A 145 8.63 -10.48 -1.85
C GLY A 145 7.78 -10.87 -0.65
N ASP A 146 8.00 -10.24 0.50
CA ASP A 146 7.23 -10.48 1.73
C ASP A 146 5.77 -10.06 1.58
N LEU A 147 5.52 -8.93 0.92
CA LEU A 147 4.16 -8.48 0.62
C LEU A 147 3.40 -9.52 -0.21
N LYS A 148 4.03 -10.04 -1.28
CA LYS A 148 3.40 -11.07 -2.10
C LYS A 148 3.14 -12.34 -1.31
N TRP A 149 4.13 -12.82 -0.56
CA TRP A 149 4.01 -14.03 0.24
C TRP A 149 2.81 -13.90 1.21
N LEU A 150 2.68 -12.78 1.92
CA LEU A 150 1.57 -12.52 2.83
C LEU A 150 0.21 -12.50 2.13
N LEU A 151 0.11 -11.83 0.99
CA LEU A 151 -1.15 -11.76 0.24
C LEU A 151 -1.57 -13.13 -0.31
N CYS A 152 -0.62 -13.92 -0.81
CA CYS A 152 -0.85 -15.30 -1.23
C CYS A 152 -1.26 -16.19 -0.06
N PHE A 153 -0.54 -16.12 1.06
CA PHE A 153 -0.80 -16.89 2.29
C PHE A 153 -2.20 -16.60 2.85
N LEU A 154 -2.58 -15.33 2.97
CA LEU A 154 -3.90 -14.94 3.47
C LEU A 154 -5.03 -15.39 2.54
N THR A 155 -4.82 -15.30 1.22
CA THR A 155 -5.80 -15.79 0.23
C THR A 155 -5.96 -17.31 0.32
N TYR A 156 -4.86 -18.04 0.51
CA TYR A 156 -4.87 -19.48 0.71
C TYR A 156 -5.60 -19.88 2.00
N GLY A 157 -5.26 -19.24 3.12
CA GLY A 157 -5.87 -19.53 4.41
C GLY A 157 -7.35 -19.16 4.47
N GLU A 158 -7.79 -18.05 3.85
CA GLU A 158 -9.23 -17.75 3.70
C GLU A 158 -9.95 -18.85 2.91
N LYS A 159 -9.38 -19.29 1.78
CA LYS A 159 -9.98 -20.37 0.98
C LYS A 159 -10.13 -21.68 1.77
N LYS A 160 -9.20 -21.98 2.67
CA LYS A 160 -9.25 -23.18 3.52
C LYS A 160 -10.23 -23.02 4.69
N ARG A 161 -10.41 -21.81 5.21
CA ARG A 161 -11.34 -21.51 6.32
C ARG A 161 -12.79 -21.36 5.85
N ASN A 162 -12.99 -20.76 4.68
CA ASN A 162 -14.29 -20.39 4.13
C ASN A 162 -14.43 -20.95 2.71
N GLU A 163 -15.12 -22.09 2.57
CA GLU A 163 -15.36 -22.70 1.25
C GLU A 163 -16.30 -21.85 0.36
N ASN A 164 -17.12 -20.98 0.97
CA ASN A 164 -18.20 -20.27 0.29
C ASN A 164 -17.87 -18.82 -0.14
N GLU A 165 -16.86 -18.18 0.46
CA GLU A 165 -16.52 -16.77 0.15
C GLU A 165 -14.99 -16.60 0.13
N VAL A 166 -14.42 -16.60 -1.07
CA VAL A 166 -12.96 -16.47 -1.26
C VAL A 166 -12.60 -14.99 -1.32
N ILE A 167 -12.27 -14.39 -0.17
CA ILE A 167 -11.66 -13.07 -0.15
C ILE A 167 -10.28 -13.17 -0.80
N ASN A 168 -10.11 -12.50 -1.94
CA ASN A 168 -8.85 -12.49 -2.68
C ASN A 168 -8.10 -11.18 -2.39
N PHE A 169 -7.23 -11.21 -1.37
CA PHE A 169 -6.47 -10.03 -0.95
C PHE A 169 -5.54 -9.48 -2.04
N LEU A 170 -5.10 -10.32 -3.00
CA LEU A 170 -4.33 -9.85 -4.15
C LEU A 170 -5.17 -8.99 -5.10
N ARG A 171 -6.46 -9.33 -5.29
CA ARG A 171 -7.39 -8.55 -6.14
C ARG A 171 -7.86 -7.26 -5.47
N ASP A 172 -7.88 -7.22 -4.14
CA ASP A 172 -8.24 -6.02 -3.37
C ASP A 172 -7.15 -4.95 -3.37
N CYS A 173 -5.93 -5.28 -3.83
CA CYS A 173 -4.85 -4.32 -3.99
C CYS A 173 -5.08 -3.38 -5.18
N SER A 174 -4.48 -2.17 -5.14
CA SER A 174 -4.55 -1.25 -6.27
C SER A 174 -3.91 -1.86 -7.53
N PRO A 175 -4.38 -1.48 -8.74
CA PRO A 175 -3.84 -2.01 -10.00
C PRO A 175 -2.32 -1.82 -10.15
N ARG A 176 -1.75 -0.76 -9.54
CA ARG A 176 -0.31 -0.48 -9.57
C ARG A 176 0.47 -1.47 -8.71
N THR A 177 -0.01 -1.75 -7.50
CA THR A 177 0.59 -2.75 -6.62
C THR A 177 0.56 -4.12 -7.28
N TYR A 178 -0.59 -4.51 -7.85
CA TYR A 178 -0.71 -5.76 -8.59
C TYR A 178 0.30 -5.85 -9.75
N GLN A 179 0.39 -4.82 -10.59
CA GLN A 179 1.36 -4.78 -11.70
C GLN A 179 2.83 -4.85 -11.23
N LEU A 180 3.13 -4.21 -10.09
CA LEU A 180 4.47 -4.23 -9.51
C LEU A 180 4.82 -5.63 -9.00
N LEU A 181 3.93 -6.25 -8.23
CA LEU A 181 4.09 -7.61 -7.73
C LEU A 181 4.18 -8.62 -8.90
N ALA A 182 3.40 -8.41 -9.95
CA ALA A 182 3.41 -9.21 -11.17
C ALA A 182 4.75 -9.19 -11.90
N ARG A 183 5.38 -8.01 -11.97
CA ARG A 183 6.63 -7.79 -12.69
C ARG A 183 7.84 -8.29 -11.93
N TYR A 184 7.87 -8.11 -10.61
CA TYR A 184 9.05 -8.35 -9.79
C TYR A 184 9.06 -9.70 -9.08
N VAL A 185 7.94 -10.43 -9.10
CA VAL A 185 7.86 -11.76 -8.49
C VAL A 185 7.00 -12.66 -9.38
N GLU A 186 7.54 -13.79 -9.84
CA GLU A 186 6.84 -14.75 -10.73
C GLU A 186 5.45 -15.11 -10.20
N ILE A 187 4.39 -14.61 -10.83
CA ILE A 187 3.01 -14.90 -10.42
C ILE A 187 2.78 -16.39 -10.66
N VAL A 188 2.58 -17.10 -9.57
CA VAL A 188 2.09 -18.47 -9.61
C VAL A 188 0.57 -18.34 -9.69
N ASP A 189 0.05 -18.45 -10.92
CA ASP A 189 -1.38 -18.61 -11.19
C ASP A 189 -1.89 -19.97 -10.67
#